data_AF-A0A7C7SVI6-F1
#
_entry.id   AF-A0A7C7SVI6-F1
#
_cell.length_a   1.000
_cell.length_b   1.000
_cell.length_c   1.000
_cell.angle_alpha   90.00
_cell.angle_beta   90.00
_cell.angle_gamma   90.00
#
_symmetry.space_group_name_H-M   'P 1'
#
loop_
_entity.id
_entity.type
_entity.pdbx_description
1 polymer ?
#
loop_
_entity_poly.entity_id
_entity_poly.type
_entity_poly.pdbx_seq_one_letter_code
_entity_poly.pdbx_strand_id
1 'polypeptide(L)'
;MGKTFILSSFLLSLFISYDSLAQIVEKTDAEPDYWTNLFSSTIRYTVQIAEPFDVDVYFDRDGELKSDIEYSGSWWVEGGEGRQMFCYLMTSEIREPAQLSECFPLMLMNNPRIGAKWPAAFKEGIMYEAVVVEGRP
;
A
#
# COMPACT_ATOMS: atom_id res chain seq x y z
N MET A 1 22.71 60.65 -8.28
CA MET A 1 22.88 59.74 -7.12
C MET A 1 21.51 59.44 -6.56
N GLY A 2 21.08 58.17 -6.50
CA GLY A 2 19.78 57.85 -5.86
C GLY A 2 19.20 56.47 -6.15
N LYS A 3 19.98 55.41 -5.90
CA LYS A 3 19.59 54.04 -5.51
C LYS A 3 18.41 53.35 -6.22
N THR A 4 18.75 52.46 -7.14
CA THR A 4 17.92 51.37 -7.66
C THR A 4 17.61 50.36 -6.55
N PHE A 5 16.34 50.04 -6.33
CA PHE A 5 15.91 48.96 -5.44
C PHE A 5 15.98 47.62 -6.19
N ILE A 6 16.83 46.70 -5.72
CA ILE A 6 16.86 45.31 -6.19
C ILE A 6 16.03 44.50 -5.19
N LEU A 7 14.80 44.14 -5.57
CA LEU A 7 14.02 43.10 -4.90
C LEU A 7 14.60 41.74 -5.30
N SER A 8 15.43 41.17 -4.42
CA SER A 8 15.83 39.77 -4.53
C SER A 8 14.65 38.89 -4.10
N SER A 9 14.03 38.24 -5.07
CA SER A 9 13.08 37.15 -4.83
C SER A 9 13.84 35.94 -4.31
N PHE A 10 13.78 35.71 -3.00
CA PHE A 10 14.19 34.44 -2.39
C PHE A 10 13.19 33.37 -2.82
N LEU A 11 13.54 32.57 -3.82
CA LEU A 11 12.86 31.31 -4.10
C LEU A 11 13.24 30.32 -2.99
N LEU A 12 12.40 30.26 -1.96
CA LEU A 12 12.45 29.20 -0.97
C LEU A 12 12.10 27.89 -1.68
N SER A 13 13.11 27.14 -2.10
CA SER A 13 12.95 25.76 -2.54
C SER A 13 12.56 24.96 -1.30
N LEU A 14 11.27 24.70 -1.16
CA LEU A 14 10.74 23.76 -0.18
C LEU A 14 11.20 22.37 -0.62
N PHE A 15 12.40 21.97 -0.17
CA PHE A 15 12.78 20.57 -0.18
C PHE A 15 11.81 19.86 0.75
N ILE A 16 10.75 19.29 0.17
CA ILE A 16 9.94 18.29 0.86
C ILE A 16 10.88 17.10 1.00
N SER A 17 11.57 17.04 2.14
CA SER A 17 12.17 15.82 2.65
C SER A 17 10.99 14.84 2.78
N TYR A 18 10.81 13.97 1.79
CA TYR A 18 10.11 12.72 2.02
C TYR A 18 11.03 11.96 2.97
N ASP A 19 10.92 12.25 4.27
CA ASP A 19 11.42 11.35 5.29
C ASP A 19 10.79 10.01 4.95
N SER A 20 11.64 9.05 4.56
CA SER A 20 11.27 7.66 4.50
C SER A 20 10.82 7.30 5.91
N LEU A 21 9.51 7.42 6.13
CA LEU A 21 8.77 6.87 7.25
C LEU A 21 8.99 5.36 7.17
N ALA A 22 10.15 4.90 7.63
CA ALA A 22 10.30 3.56 8.15
C ALA A 22 9.20 3.45 9.21
N GLN A 23 8.07 2.90 8.81
CA GLN A 23 6.83 3.00 9.55
C GLN A 23 7.06 2.29 10.87
N ILE A 24 6.90 3.00 11.98
CA ILE A 24 7.01 2.38 13.30
C ILE A 24 5.73 1.57 13.52
N VAL A 25 5.72 0.39 12.92
CA VAL A 25 4.68 -0.65 12.99
C VAL A 25 4.36 -1.03 14.44
N GLU A 26 5.27 -0.76 15.38
CA GLU A 26 5.12 -1.08 16.80
C GLU A 26 4.05 -0.27 17.56
N LYS A 27 3.45 0.76 16.93
CA LYS A 27 2.37 1.58 17.54
C LYS A 27 1.18 1.75 16.61
N THR A 28 0.70 0.63 16.08
CA THR A 28 -0.49 0.65 15.22
C THR A 28 -1.71 0.04 15.91
N ASP A 29 -2.90 0.42 15.46
CA ASP A 29 -4.19 -0.12 15.92
C ASP A 29 -4.46 -1.56 15.43
N ALA A 30 -3.47 -2.23 14.83
CA ALA A 30 -3.60 -3.59 14.31
C ALA A 30 -3.57 -4.64 15.43
N GLU A 31 -4.18 -5.81 15.19
CA GLU A 31 -4.03 -6.98 16.06
C GLU A 31 -2.55 -7.40 16.19
N PRO A 32 -2.10 -7.92 17.35
CA PRO A 32 -0.67 -8.15 17.63
C PRO A 32 0.08 -8.96 16.58
N ASP A 33 -0.57 -9.96 15.98
CA ASP A 33 0.06 -10.85 15.00
C ASP A 33 -0.12 -10.37 13.55
N TYR A 34 -0.91 -9.32 13.29
CA TYR A 34 -1.25 -8.88 11.93
C TYR A 34 -0.01 -8.69 11.07
N TRP A 35 0.97 -7.94 11.57
CA TRP A 35 2.20 -7.62 10.84
C TRP A 35 3.07 -8.83 10.56
N THR A 36 3.22 -9.72 11.54
CA THR A 36 3.96 -10.96 11.34
C THR A 36 3.34 -11.78 10.22
N ASN A 37 2.01 -11.93 10.22
CA ASN A 37 1.30 -12.69 9.20
C ASN A 37 1.37 -12.00 7.83
N LEU A 38 1.17 -10.68 7.77
CA LEU A 38 1.29 -9.91 6.53
C LEU A 38 2.68 -10.10 5.90
N PHE A 39 3.73 -10.05 6.73
CA PHE A 39 5.12 -10.16 6.29
C PHE A 39 5.60 -11.60 6.06
N SER A 40 4.82 -12.62 6.42
CA SER A 40 5.16 -14.03 6.18
C SER A 40 4.24 -14.73 5.17
N SER A 41 3.14 -14.08 4.77
CA SER A 41 2.12 -14.67 3.91
C SER A 41 2.14 -14.04 2.52
N THR A 42 1.39 -14.68 1.62
CA THR A 42 1.06 -14.18 0.29
C THR A 42 -0.41 -13.78 0.28
N ILE A 43 -0.73 -12.61 -0.26
CA ILE A 43 -2.12 -12.22 -0.52
C ILE A 43 -2.37 -12.39 -2.01
N ARG A 44 -3.17 -13.39 -2.38
CA ARG A 44 -3.58 -13.58 -3.78
C ARG A 44 -4.84 -12.79 -4.03
N TYR A 45 -4.81 -11.93 -5.03
CA TYR A 45 -6.01 -11.25 -5.56
C TYR A 45 -6.37 -11.87 -6.90
N THR A 46 -7.61 -12.35 -7.03
CA THR A 46 -8.22 -12.65 -8.33
C THR A 46 -8.91 -11.38 -8.82
N VAL A 47 -8.29 -10.67 -9.77
CA VAL A 47 -8.78 -9.42 -10.34
C VAL A 47 -9.89 -9.72 -11.36
N GLN A 48 -11.08 -9.18 -11.13
CA GLN A 48 -12.29 -9.49 -11.90
C GLN A 48 -12.54 -8.43 -12.99
N ILE A 49 -11.82 -8.57 -14.10
CA ILE A 49 -12.05 -7.82 -15.34
C ILE A 49 -12.58 -8.77 -16.43
N ALA A 50 -12.68 -8.29 -17.68
CA ALA A 50 -13.16 -9.11 -18.81
C ALA A 50 -12.37 -10.43 -18.98
N GLU A 51 -11.06 -10.36 -18.75
CA GLU A 51 -10.16 -11.52 -18.67
C GLU A 51 -9.55 -11.57 -17.25
N PRO A 52 -10.17 -12.28 -16.30
CA PRO A 52 -9.68 -12.33 -14.92
C PRO A 52 -8.28 -12.93 -14.82
N PHE A 53 -7.51 -12.43 -13.86
CA PHE A 53 -6.17 -12.95 -13.57
C PHE A 53 -5.89 -12.92 -12.07
N ASP A 54 -4.96 -13.76 -11.65
CA ASP A 54 -4.46 -13.77 -10.28
C ASP A 54 -3.17 -12.93 -10.18
N VAL A 55 -3.00 -12.26 -9.06
CA VAL A 55 -1.76 -11.61 -8.65
C VAL A 55 -1.45 -11.95 -7.20
N ASP A 56 -0.28 -12.54 -6.97
CA ASP A 56 0.25 -12.82 -5.64
C ASP A 56 1.07 -11.62 -5.18
N VAL A 57 0.64 -11.00 -4.08
CA VAL A 57 1.26 -9.80 -3.52
C VAL A 57 1.99 -10.12 -2.23
N TYR A 58 3.21 -9.59 -2.11
CA TYR A 58 4.11 -9.76 -0.97
C TYR A 58 4.46 -8.38 -0.40
N PHE A 59 4.05 -8.12 0.84
CA PHE A 59 4.30 -6.85 1.53
C PHE A 59 5.58 -6.93 2.37
N ASP A 60 6.57 -6.09 2.13
CA ASP A 60 7.84 -6.11 2.86
C ASP A 60 7.84 -5.10 4.00
N ARG A 61 8.69 -5.31 5.02
CA ARG A 61 8.75 -4.44 6.22
C ARG A 61 9.11 -2.99 5.91
N ASP A 62 9.78 -2.76 4.79
CA ASP A 62 10.32 -1.46 4.40
C ASP A 62 9.31 -0.58 3.65
N GLY A 63 8.03 -0.96 3.61
CA GLY A 63 6.99 -0.21 2.90
C GLY A 63 6.88 -0.55 1.41
N GLU A 64 7.64 -1.53 0.92
CA GLU A 64 7.54 -2.02 -0.44
C GLU A 64 6.50 -3.15 -0.54
N LEU A 65 5.86 -3.26 -1.70
CA LEU A 65 5.18 -4.49 -2.10
C LEU A 65 5.69 -4.95 -3.46
N LYS A 66 5.76 -6.27 -3.62
CA LYS A 66 6.15 -6.96 -4.85
C LYS A 66 5.03 -7.90 -5.27
N SER A 67 5.05 -8.33 -6.54
CA SER A 67 4.15 -9.37 -7.02
C SER A 67 4.86 -10.42 -7.87
N ASP A 68 4.17 -11.52 -8.15
CA ASP A 68 4.62 -12.59 -9.05
C ASP A 68 4.50 -12.25 -10.54
N ILE A 69 3.77 -11.17 -10.86
CA ILE A 69 3.60 -10.63 -12.20
C ILE A 69 4.08 -9.17 -12.26
N GLU A 70 3.72 -8.44 -13.32
CA GLU A 70 4.29 -7.12 -13.60
C GLU A 70 3.68 -5.98 -12.78
N TYR A 71 3.44 -6.20 -11.49
CA TYR A 71 3.11 -5.16 -10.51
C TYR A 71 4.19 -5.00 -9.45
N SER A 72 4.42 -3.76 -9.05
CA SER A 72 5.19 -3.40 -7.87
C SER A 72 4.60 -2.12 -7.25
N GLY A 73 5.00 -1.81 -6.03
CA GLY A 73 4.62 -0.53 -5.44
C GLY A 73 4.96 -0.43 -3.97
N SER A 74 4.09 0.24 -3.24
CA SER A 74 4.33 0.58 -1.84
C SER A 74 3.07 0.46 -1.00
N TRP A 75 3.28 0.23 0.29
CA TRP A 75 2.24 0.28 1.30
C TRP A 75 2.63 1.24 2.42
N TRP A 76 1.62 1.79 3.09
CA TRP A 76 1.80 2.71 4.19
C TRP A 76 0.61 2.67 5.16
N VAL A 77 0.87 2.95 6.43
CA VAL A 77 -0.14 3.37 7.39
C VAL A 77 -0.38 4.88 7.32
N GLU A 78 -1.64 5.29 7.25
CA GLU A 78 -2.07 6.69 7.39
C GLU A 78 -3.12 6.85 8.49
N GLY A 79 -3.29 8.07 9.00
CA GLY A 79 -4.23 8.37 10.08
C GLY A 79 -3.59 8.34 11.47
N GLY A 80 -4.38 8.71 12.49
CA GLY A 80 -3.97 8.69 13.89
C GLY A 80 -4.57 7.49 14.63
N GLU A 81 -4.07 7.22 15.85
CA GLU A 81 -4.55 6.16 16.74
C GLU A 81 -6.10 6.14 16.85
N GLY A 82 -6.66 4.94 16.82
CA GLY A 82 -8.09 4.65 16.73
C GLY A 82 -8.72 4.90 15.35
N ARG A 83 -7.95 5.31 14.34
CA ARG A 83 -8.42 5.62 12.97
C ARG A 83 -7.36 5.30 11.92
N GLN A 84 -6.36 4.49 12.25
CA GLN A 84 -5.31 4.17 11.31
C GLN A 84 -5.82 3.27 10.19
N MET A 85 -5.35 3.56 8.98
CA MET A 85 -5.66 2.82 7.76
C MET A 85 -4.38 2.20 7.25
N PHE A 86 -4.43 0.93 6.85
CA PHE A 86 -3.41 0.34 6.01
C PHE A 86 -3.78 0.60 4.56
N CYS A 87 -2.87 1.19 3.82
CA CYS A 87 -3.03 1.58 2.44
C CYS A 87 -1.93 0.96 1.59
N TYR A 88 -2.27 0.64 0.35
CA TYR A 88 -1.27 0.24 -0.62
C TYR A 88 -1.64 0.65 -2.04
N LEU A 89 -0.61 0.75 -2.86
CA LEU A 89 -0.67 1.07 -4.28
C LEU A 89 0.25 0.12 -5.01
N MET A 90 -0.28 -0.58 -6.01
CA MET A 90 0.50 -1.34 -6.95
C MET A 90 0.25 -0.85 -8.38
N THR A 91 1.32 -0.70 -9.15
CA THR A 91 1.29 -0.15 -10.51
C THR A 91 2.01 -1.06 -11.49
N SER A 92 1.57 -1.03 -12.74
CA SER A 92 2.21 -1.69 -13.86
C SER A 92 2.37 -0.73 -15.04
N GLU A 93 3.51 -0.80 -15.72
CA GLU A 93 3.73 -0.05 -16.97
C GLU A 93 3.27 -0.82 -18.21
N ILE A 94 2.99 -2.12 -18.08
CA ILE A 94 2.77 -3.02 -19.23
C ILE A 94 1.50 -3.86 -19.12
N ARG A 95 0.78 -3.80 -17.99
CA ARG A 95 -0.45 -4.54 -17.74
C ARG A 95 -1.59 -3.59 -17.44
N GLU A 96 -2.78 -3.94 -17.92
CA GLU A 96 -4.03 -3.35 -17.47
C GLU A 96 -4.70 -4.26 -16.42
N PRO A 97 -5.24 -3.71 -15.32
CA PRO A 97 -5.28 -2.29 -14.99
C PRO A 97 -3.92 -1.73 -14.58
N ALA A 98 -3.52 -0.57 -15.11
CA ALA A 98 -2.20 0.01 -14.81
C ALA A 98 -1.99 0.35 -13.31
N GLN A 99 -3.09 0.47 -12.55
CA GLN A 99 -3.06 0.81 -11.14
C GLN A 99 -4.13 0.04 -10.38
N LEU A 100 -3.76 -0.48 -9.20
CA LEU A 100 -4.66 -1.10 -8.24
C LEU A 100 -4.29 -0.59 -6.83
N SER A 101 -5.25 -0.07 -6.09
CA SER A 101 -5.00 0.46 -4.74
C SER A 101 -6.13 0.18 -3.77
N GLU A 102 -5.80 0.12 -2.48
CA GLU A 102 -6.77 -0.09 -1.41
C GLU A 102 -6.34 0.63 -0.13
N CYS A 103 -7.31 0.99 0.70
CA CYS A 103 -7.09 1.37 2.09
C CYS A 103 -8.17 0.76 2.98
N PHE A 104 -7.78 0.09 4.06
CA PHE A 104 -8.71 -0.48 5.03
C PHE A 104 -8.33 -0.15 6.48
N PRO A 105 -9.30 -0.06 7.41
CA PRO A 105 -9.01 0.28 8.80
C PRO A 105 -8.20 -0.84 9.49
N LEU A 106 -7.06 -0.49 10.08
CA LEU A 106 -6.19 -1.45 10.78
C LEU A 106 -6.89 -2.11 11.98
N MET A 107 -7.78 -1.39 12.66
CA MET A 107 -8.60 -1.93 13.75
C MET A 107 -9.50 -3.10 13.32
N LEU A 108 -9.77 -3.24 12.02
CA LEU A 108 -10.59 -4.34 11.48
C LEU A 108 -9.73 -5.50 10.97
N MET A 109 -8.40 -5.34 10.96
CA MET A 109 -7.47 -6.33 10.45
C MET A 109 -7.16 -7.37 11.50
N ASN A 110 -8.08 -8.33 11.59
CA ASN A 110 -7.81 -9.60 12.24
C ASN A 110 -6.84 -10.42 11.38
N ASN A 111 -6.07 -11.31 12.03
CA ASN A 111 -5.26 -12.31 11.33
C ASN A 111 -6.17 -13.16 10.40
N PRO A 112 -6.13 -12.96 9.08
CA PRO A 112 -7.00 -13.70 8.18
C PRO A 112 -6.46 -15.12 8.11
N ARG A 113 -7.34 -16.10 8.35
CA ARG A 113 -6.96 -17.51 8.29
C ARG A 113 -6.50 -17.86 6.88
N ILE A 114 -5.47 -18.69 6.76
CA ILE A 114 -5.05 -19.26 5.47
C ILE A 114 -6.28 -19.87 4.78
N GLY A 115 -6.48 -19.54 3.51
CA GLY A 115 -7.62 -19.98 2.70
C GLY A 115 -8.92 -19.19 2.90
N ALA A 116 -8.98 -18.23 3.83
CA ALA A 116 -10.12 -17.32 3.94
C ALA A 116 -10.19 -16.43 2.70
N LYS A 117 -11.35 -16.41 2.05
CA LYS A 117 -11.62 -15.62 0.84
C LYS A 117 -12.54 -14.46 1.17
N TRP A 118 -12.28 -13.28 0.61
CA TRP A 118 -13.19 -12.14 0.72
C TRP A 118 -13.31 -11.38 -0.61
N PRO A 119 -14.56 -11.12 -1.07
CA PRO A 119 -14.79 -10.25 -2.21
C PRO A 119 -14.74 -8.78 -1.77
N ALA A 120 -14.12 -7.93 -2.58
CA ALA A 120 -14.06 -6.48 -2.36
C ALA A 120 -13.76 -5.76 -3.69
N ALA A 121 -13.43 -4.47 -3.61
CA ALA A 121 -13.10 -3.65 -4.77
C ALA A 121 -11.90 -2.76 -4.46
N PHE A 122 -10.98 -2.67 -5.41
CA PHE A 122 -9.94 -1.64 -5.39
C PHE A 122 -10.58 -0.24 -5.49
N LYS A 123 -9.85 0.79 -5.10
CA LYS A 123 -10.32 2.19 -5.20
C LYS A 123 -10.66 2.60 -6.63
N GLU A 124 -10.03 1.95 -7.61
CA GLU A 124 -10.30 2.12 -9.04
C GLU A 124 -11.65 1.51 -9.49
N GLY A 125 -12.42 0.92 -8.58
CA GLY A 125 -13.73 0.32 -8.85
C GLY A 125 -13.65 -1.09 -9.44
N ILE A 126 -12.48 -1.71 -9.38
CA ILE A 126 -12.21 -3.03 -9.95
C ILE A 126 -12.45 -4.08 -8.88
N MET A 127 -13.36 -5.00 -9.16
CA MET A 127 -13.73 -6.06 -8.22
C MET A 127 -12.59 -7.08 -8.11
N TYR A 128 -12.43 -7.63 -6.91
CA TYR A 128 -11.49 -8.73 -6.68
C TYR A 128 -12.03 -9.73 -5.66
N GLU A 129 -11.50 -10.95 -5.68
CA GLU A 129 -11.54 -11.87 -4.53
C GLU A 129 -10.13 -12.02 -3.99
N ALA A 130 -9.92 -11.78 -2.70
CA ALA A 130 -8.61 -11.95 -2.07
C ALA A 130 -8.59 -13.17 -1.16
N VAL A 131 -7.43 -13.81 -1.07
CA VAL A 131 -7.19 -14.96 -0.17
C VAL A 131 -5.77 -14.93 0.40
N VAL A 132 -5.65 -15.30 1.68
CA VAL A 132 -4.33 -15.53 2.30
C VAL A 132 -3.83 -16.92 1.91
N VAL A 133 -2.67 -16.97 1.28
CA VAL A 133 -1.94 -18.18 0.93
C VAL A 133 -0.75 -18.33 1.88
N GLU A 134 -0.48 -19.56 2.29
CA GLU A 134 0.60 -19.87 3.23
C GLU A 134 1.98 -19.65 2.59
N GLY A 135 2.84 -18.92 3.31
CA GLY A 135 4.24 -18.71 2.93
C GLY A 135 4.45 -17.66 1.83
N ARG A 136 5.70 -17.63 1.35
CA ARG A 136 6.21 -16.80 0.25
C ARG A 136 7.04 -17.67 -0.70
N PRO A 137 7.22 -17.26 -1.96
CA PRO A 137 8.19 -17.88 -2.86
C PRO A 137 9.62 -17.89 -2.32
#